data_AF-A0A426WCR8-F1
#
_entry.id   AF-A0A426WCR8-F1
#
_cell.length_a   1.000
_cell.length_b   1.000
_cell.length_c   1.000
_cell.angle_alpha   90.00
_cell.angle_beta   90.00
_cell.angle_gamma   90.00
#
_symmetry.space_group_name_H-M   'P 1'
#
loop_
_entity.id
_entity.type
_entity.pdbx_description
1 polymer ?
#
loop_
_entity_poly.entity_id
_entity_poly.type
_entity_poly.pdbx_seq_one_letter_code
_entity_poly.pdbx_strand_id
1 'polypeptide(L)'
;MRSLRAPYMLLLPVVAVATTGCQSLGVNESNSFFVGRYTQYVLGEIPNQYADLSNPLPVSSENISDGKKLYQAQCPVCHGVSGEGDGPAGKLLVPSPANLAITRRLPVATDAFIFWTLSEGGEPFGTAMPAFGNQLTDKEIWQIALYINTGFSL
;
A
#
# COMPACT_ATOMS: atom_id res chain seq x y z
N MET A 1 -11.81 25.31 -80.01
CA MET A 1 -12.06 24.20 -79.07
C MET A 1 -11.46 24.62 -77.73
N ARG A 2 -12.32 25.02 -76.77
CA ARG A 2 -11.94 25.69 -75.52
C ARG A 2 -11.73 24.67 -74.39
N SER A 3 -10.60 24.84 -73.73
CA SER A 3 -10.13 24.23 -72.48
C SER A 3 -11.21 24.10 -71.39
N LEU A 4 -11.28 22.94 -70.74
CA LEU A 4 -11.75 22.80 -69.38
C LEU A 4 -10.78 21.93 -68.58
N ARG A 5 -10.29 22.53 -67.49
CA ARG A 5 -9.24 22.07 -66.59
C ARG A 5 -9.79 21.01 -65.62
N ALA A 6 -8.99 19.98 -65.33
CA ALA A 6 -9.26 19.03 -64.26
C ALA A 6 -9.19 19.70 -62.88
N PRO A 7 -10.04 19.32 -61.90
CA PRO A 7 -9.87 19.76 -60.53
C PRO A 7 -8.83 18.87 -59.83
N TYR A 8 -7.78 19.51 -59.32
CA TYR A 8 -6.76 18.91 -58.47
C TYR A 8 -7.39 18.67 -57.09
N MET A 9 -7.70 17.43 -56.76
CA MET A 9 -8.17 17.05 -55.43
C MET A 9 -6.94 16.88 -54.52
N LEU A 10 -6.62 17.93 -53.77
CA LEU A 10 -5.59 17.95 -52.73
C LEU A 10 -5.97 16.95 -51.63
N LEU A 11 -5.34 15.77 -51.63
CA LEU A 11 -5.33 14.87 -50.49
C LEU A 11 -4.25 15.34 -49.51
N LEU A 12 -4.66 16.03 -48.44
CA LEU A 12 -3.80 16.24 -47.29
C LEU A 12 -3.68 14.90 -46.53
N PRO A 13 -2.47 14.43 -46.17
CA PRO A 13 -2.34 13.26 -45.34
C PRO A 13 -2.80 13.62 -43.92
N VAL A 14 -3.88 12.98 -43.47
CA VAL A 14 -4.26 12.97 -42.06
C VAL A 14 -3.18 12.20 -41.32
N VAL A 15 -2.26 12.91 -40.67
CA VAL A 15 -1.32 12.30 -39.73
C VAL A 15 -2.13 11.88 -38.50
N ALA A 16 -2.48 10.59 -38.43
CA ALA A 16 -3.00 10.00 -37.22
C ALA A 16 -1.86 10.02 -36.19
N VAL A 17 -1.91 10.95 -35.25
CA VAL A 17 -1.06 10.94 -34.06
C VAL A 17 -1.55 9.77 -33.22
N ALA A 18 -0.88 8.63 -33.34
CA ALA A 18 -1.02 7.55 -32.38
C ALA A 18 -0.52 8.09 -31.04
N THR A 19 -1.45 8.39 -30.13
CA THR A 19 -1.12 8.59 -28.73
C THR A 19 -0.62 7.25 -28.22
N THR A 20 0.69 7.04 -28.27
CA THR A 20 1.33 5.96 -27.53
C THR A 20 1.02 6.23 -26.07
N GLY A 21 0.00 5.53 -25.56
CA GLY A 21 -0.27 5.48 -24.14
C GLY A 21 1.02 5.10 -23.44
N CYS A 22 1.34 5.83 -22.38
CA CYS A 22 2.38 5.45 -21.45
C CYS A 22 1.99 4.08 -20.90
N GLN A 23 2.46 3.01 -21.55
CA GLN A 23 2.40 1.68 -20.98
C GLN A 23 3.30 1.75 -19.77
N SER A 24 2.69 1.66 -18.58
CA SER A 24 3.41 1.41 -17.34
C SER A 24 4.39 0.27 -17.65
N LEU A 25 5.68 0.55 -17.44
CA LEU A 25 6.71 -0.45 -17.56
C LEU A 25 6.34 -1.57 -16.58
N GLY A 26 5.81 -2.66 -17.14
CA GLY A 26 5.42 -3.82 -16.36
C GLY A 26 6.65 -4.38 -15.68
N VAL A 27 6.77 -4.12 -14.38
CA VAL A 27 7.56 -4.97 -13.50
C VAL A 27 6.90 -6.35 -13.57
N ASN A 28 7.66 -7.34 -14.04
CA ASN A 28 7.19 -8.71 -14.01
C ASN A 28 7.00 -9.10 -12.53
N GLU A 29 5.93 -9.83 -12.21
CA GLU A 29 5.64 -10.22 -10.82
C GLU A 29 6.77 -11.05 -10.17
N SER A 30 7.70 -11.55 -10.99
CA SER A 30 8.91 -12.25 -10.53
C SER A 30 9.98 -11.37 -9.87
N ASN A 31 9.94 -10.04 -10.01
CA ASN A 31 10.91 -9.13 -9.37
C ASN A 31 10.42 -8.47 -8.08
N SER A 32 9.15 -8.65 -7.72
CA SER A 32 8.55 -8.09 -6.50
C SER A 32 9.22 -8.57 -5.21
N PHE A 33 9.83 -9.77 -5.23
CA PHE A 33 10.48 -10.36 -4.06
C PHE A 33 11.68 -9.54 -3.54
N PHE A 34 12.33 -8.74 -4.40
CA PHE A 34 13.48 -7.91 -4.01
C PHE A 34 13.12 -6.45 -3.75
N VAL A 35 11.88 -6.04 -4.06
CA VAL A 35 11.41 -4.66 -3.87
C VAL A 35 10.58 -4.63 -2.60
N GLY A 36 11.14 -4.06 -1.52
CA GLY A 36 10.42 -3.90 -0.26
C GLY A 36 9.10 -3.14 -0.46
N ARG A 37 8.08 -3.50 0.33
CA ARG A 37 6.71 -2.95 0.24
C ARG A 37 6.66 -1.41 0.18
N TYR A 38 7.55 -0.74 0.92
CA TYR A 38 7.70 0.71 0.87
C TYR A 38 8.06 1.23 -0.53
N THR A 39 9.02 0.58 -1.19
CA THR A 39 9.45 0.95 -2.55
C THR A 39 8.31 0.73 -3.54
N GLN A 40 7.59 -0.40 -3.46
CA GLN A 40 6.41 -0.62 -4.31
C GLN A 40 5.36 0.49 -4.13
N TYR A 41 5.06 0.87 -2.89
CA TYR A 41 4.15 1.97 -2.62
C TYR A 41 4.62 3.28 -3.26
N VAL A 42 5.91 3.62 -3.12
CA VAL A 42 6.50 4.85 -3.69
C VAL A 42 6.46 4.84 -5.22
N LEU A 43 6.58 3.67 -5.84
CA LEU A 43 6.44 3.50 -7.29
C LEU A 43 4.98 3.55 -7.77
N GLY A 44 4.00 3.65 -6.87
CA GLY A 44 2.58 3.62 -7.18
C GLY A 44 2.05 2.22 -7.50
N GLU A 45 2.76 1.18 -7.07
CA GLU A 45 2.47 -0.23 -7.35
C GLU A 45 1.64 -0.89 -6.23
N ILE A 46 0.77 -0.13 -5.54
CA ILE A 46 -0.18 -0.73 -4.60
C ILE A 46 -1.18 -1.60 -5.38
N PRO A 47 -1.48 -2.84 -4.95
CA PRO A 47 -2.44 -3.67 -5.66
C PRO A 47 -3.81 -3.00 -5.75
N ASN A 48 -4.47 -3.11 -6.92
CA ASN A 48 -5.73 -2.42 -7.20
C ASN A 48 -6.83 -2.66 -6.16
N GLN A 49 -6.84 -3.83 -5.52
CA GLN A 49 -7.81 -4.17 -4.47
C GLN A 49 -7.64 -3.33 -3.19
N TYR A 50 -6.50 -2.68 -3.00
CA TYR A 50 -6.20 -1.82 -1.85
C TYR A 50 -6.11 -0.34 -2.19
N ALA A 51 -5.80 0.01 -3.44
CA ALA A 51 -5.42 1.36 -3.87
C ALA A 51 -6.36 2.48 -3.38
N ASP A 52 -7.67 2.21 -3.39
CA ASP A 52 -8.72 3.18 -3.05
C ASP A 52 -9.32 2.96 -1.64
N LEU A 53 -8.74 2.08 -0.83
CA LEU A 53 -9.26 1.82 0.51
C LEU A 53 -8.97 2.98 1.45
N SER A 54 -10.02 3.38 2.17
CA SER A 54 -9.92 4.24 3.36
C SER A 54 -10.61 3.54 4.52
N ASN A 55 -10.19 3.86 5.73
CA ASN A 55 -10.76 3.24 6.92
C ASN A 55 -12.23 3.68 7.07
N PRO A 56 -13.22 2.75 6.97
CA PRO A 56 -14.62 3.11 7.02
C PRO A 56 -15.12 3.33 8.46
N LEU A 57 -14.32 2.98 9.47
CA LEU A 57 -14.74 3.04 10.86
C LEU A 57 -14.65 4.47 11.40
N PRO A 58 -15.64 4.91 12.19
CA PRO A 58 -15.54 6.20 12.86
C PRO A 58 -14.40 6.17 13.88
N VAL A 59 -13.68 7.29 13.98
CA VAL A 59 -12.67 7.51 15.02
C VAL A 59 -13.37 7.69 16.37
N SER A 60 -13.63 6.57 17.05
CA SER A 60 -14.28 6.51 18.37
C SER A 60 -13.38 5.85 19.40
N SER A 61 -13.59 6.16 20.69
CA SER A 61 -12.86 5.53 21.80
C SER A 61 -13.05 4.02 21.83
N GLU A 62 -14.22 3.52 21.46
CA GLU A 62 -14.52 2.09 21.36
C GLU A 62 -13.66 1.41 20.28
N ASN A 63 -13.66 1.93 19.05
CA ASN A 63 -12.88 1.37 17.95
C ASN A 63 -11.38 1.41 18.22
N ILE A 64 -10.89 2.51 18.82
CA ILE A 64 -9.48 2.64 19.22
C ILE A 64 -9.14 1.65 20.35
N SER A 65 -10.02 1.48 21.34
CA SER A 65 -9.81 0.55 22.45
C SER A 65 -9.78 -0.90 21.99
N ASP A 66 -10.65 -1.27 21.06
CA ASP A 66 -10.64 -2.62 20.48
C ASP A 66 -9.40 -2.83 19.62
N GLY A 67 -9.01 -1.85 18.81
CA GLY A 67 -7.75 -1.85 18.06
C GLY A 67 -6.52 -2.02 18.96
N LYS A 68 -6.51 -1.36 20.12
CA LYS A 68 -5.46 -1.52 21.14
C LYS A 68 -5.39 -2.95 21.67
N LYS A 69 -6.52 -3.56 22.03
CA LYS A 69 -6.56 -4.95 22.52
C LYS A 69 -6.00 -5.91 21.47
N LEU A 70 -6.42 -5.74 20.22
CA LEU A 70 -5.95 -6.53 19.08
C LEU A 70 -4.44 -6.35 18.87
N TYR A 71 -3.96 -5.10 18.84
CA TYR A 71 -2.53 -4.81 18.75
C TYR A 71 -1.77 -5.53 19.87
N GLN A 72 -2.16 -5.32 21.14
CA GLN A 72 -1.49 -5.87 22.30
C GLN A 72 -1.41 -7.40 22.33
N ALA A 73 -2.35 -8.08 21.67
CA ALA A 73 -2.36 -9.55 21.62
C ALA A 73 -1.28 -10.15 20.70
N GLN A 74 -0.83 -9.43 19.67
CA GLN A 74 -0.07 -10.04 18.57
C GLN A 74 1.08 -9.18 18.03
N CYS A 75 1.01 -7.86 18.10
CA CYS A 75 1.99 -6.97 17.46
C CYS A 75 3.24 -6.65 18.33
N PRO A 76 3.15 -6.44 19.66
CA PRO A 76 4.28 -6.02 20.49
C PRO A 76 5.47 -6.96 20.53
N VAL A 77 5.26 -8.25 20.25
CA VAL A 77 6.35 -9.24 20.22
C VAL A 77 7.44 -8.86 19.22
N CYS A 78 7.06 -8.21 18.11
CA CYS A 78 7.96 -7.70 17.08
C CYS A 78 8.07 -6.18 17.11
N HIS A 79 6.96 -5.45 17.20
CA HIS A 79 6.95 -3.99 17.07
C HIS A 79 7.09 -3.23 18.40
N GLY A 80 7.08 -3.92 19.55
CA GLY A 80 7.09 -3.27 20.86
C GLY A 80 5.73 -2.69 21.25
N VAL A 81 5.55 -2.40 22.54
CA VAL A 81 4.29 -1.81 23.06
C VAL A 81 4.09 -0.39 22.55
N SER A 82 5.18 0.37 22.42
CA SER A 82 5.22 1.74 21.87
C SER A 82 5.26 1.78 20.34
N GLY A 83 5.31 0.63 19.66
CA GLY A 83 5.43 0.56 18.21
C GLY A 83 6.81 0.99 17.68
N GLU A 84 7.86 0.94 18.49
CA GLU A 84 9.20 1.42 18.12
C GLU A 84 10.05 0.40 17.33
N GLY A 85 9.51 -0.81 17.09
CA GLY A 85 10.25 -1.89 16.41
C GLY A 85 11.22 -2.63 17.33
N ASP A 86 11.09 -2.46 18.65
CA ASP A 86 12.02 -2.95 19.67
C ASP A 86 11.47 -4.17 20.44
N GLY A 87 10.48 -4.86 19.88
CA GLY A 87 9.93 -6.08 20.44
C GLY A 87 11.01 -7.16 20.60
N PRO A 88 10.87 -8.07 21.58
CA PRO A 88 11.87 -9.09 21.88
C PRO A 88 12.23 -9.98 20.69
N ALA A 89 11.24 -10.35 19.85
CA ALA A 89 11.50 -11.08 18.62
C ALA A 89 12.02 -10.16 17.51
N GLY A 90 11.54 -8.91 17.45
CA GLY A 90 11.93 -7.92 16.45
C GLY A 90 13.44 -7.67 16.38
N LYS A 91 14.13 -7.68 17.53
CA LYS A 91 15.59 -7.51 17.64
C LYS A 91 16.41 -8.60 16.94
N LEU A 92 15.80 -9.74 16.64
CA LEU A 92 16.46 -10.90 16.02
C LEU A 92 16.12 -11.07 14.54
N LEU A 93 15.22 -10.24 13.99
CA LEU A 93 14.75 -10.35 12.62
C LEU A 93 15.59 -9.51 11.66
N VAL A 94 15.79 -10.07 10.46
CA VAL A 94 16.40 -9.37 9.31
C VAL A 94 15.46 -9.51 8.12
N PRO A 95 14.90 -8.41 7.58
CA PRO A 95 15.02 -7.04 8.09
C PRO A 95 14.31 -6.86 9.45
N SER A 96 14.74 -5.85 10.21
CA SER A 96 14.09 -5.50 11.47
C SER A 96 12.68 -4.94 11.23
N PRO A 97 11.72 -5.14 12.15
CA PRO A 97 10.40 -4.54 12.05
C PRO A 97 10.47 -3.00 11.96
N ALA A 98 9.53 -2.40 11.24
CA ALA A 98 9.43 -0.95 11.16
C ALA A 98 9.11 -0.32 12.52
N ASN A 99 9.69 0.86 12.77
CA ASN A 99 9.28 1.73 13.86
C ASN A 99 7.96 2.41 13.46
N LEU A 100 6.84 1.78 13.83
CA LEU A 100 5.49 2.26 13.57
C LEU A 100 5.23 3.64 14.18
N ALA A 101 5.88 3.96 15.30
CA ALA A 101 5.76 5.28 15.92
C ALA A 101 6.29 6.41 15.01
N ILE A 102 7.32 6.14 14.22
CA ILE A 102 7.82 7.06 13.20
C ILE A 102 7.04 6.90 11.90
N THR A 103 6.84 5.65 11.43
CA THR A 103 6.20 5.36 10.14
C THR A 103 4.82 5.98 10.02
N ARG A 104 4.00 5.99 11.08
CA ARG A 104 2.66 6.61 11.06
C ARG A 104 2.66 8.11 10.68
N ARG A 105 3.81 8.78 10.81
CA ARG A 105 3.97 10.21 10.50
C ARG A 105 4.51 10.45 9.09
N LEU A 106 4.84 9.38 8.36
CA LEU A 106 5.34 9.46 7.00
C LEU A 106 4.18 9.41 5.99
N PRO A 107 4.34 10.01 4.79
CA PRO A 107 3.30 9.96 3.75
C PRO A 107 2.90 8.56 3.27
N VAL A 108 3.71 7.54 3.59
CA VAL A 108 3.42 6.13 3.27
C VAL A 108 2.36 5.51 4.17
N ALA A 109 2.11 6.07 5.36
CA ALA A 109 1.15 5.52 6.32
C ALA A 109 -0.30 5.89 5.96
N THR A 110 -0.71 5.65 4.72
CA THR A 110 -2.10 5.73 4.30
C THR A 110 -2.88 4.53 4.82
N ASP A 111 -4.20 4.69 4.97
CA ASP A 111 -5.10 3.61 5.39
C ASP A 111 -4.96 2.37 4.48
N ALA A 112 -4.95 2.59 3.17
CA ALA A 112 -4.69 1.56 2.17
C ALA A 112 -3.39 0.80 2.41
N PHE A 113 -2.28 1.52 2.64
CA PHE A 113 -0.97 0.90 2.87
C PHE A 113 -0.93 0.09 4.17
N ILE A 114 -1.49 0.61 5.26
CA ILE A 114 -1.53 -0.08 6.55
C ILE A 114 -2.40 -1.34 6.45
N PHE A 115 -3.59 -1.23 5.85
CA PHE A 115 -4.50 -2.36 5.66
C PHE A 115 -3.89 -3.44 4.79
N TRP A 116 -3.28 -3.07 3.68
CA TRP A 116 -2.55 -3.98 2.80
C TRP A 116 -1.42 -4.69 3.56
N THR A 117 -0.66 -3.95 4.36
CA THR A 117 0.46 -4.49 5.17
C THR A 117 -0.01 -5.53 6.18
N LEU A 118 -1.09 -5.23 6.90
CA LEU A 118 -1.67 -6.17 7.85
C LEU A 118 -2.29 -7.39 7.16
N SER A 119 -2.99 -7.17 6.04
CA SER A 119 -3.71 -8.23 5.33
C SER A 119 -2.76 -9.30 4.79
N GLU A 120 -1.69 -8.88 4.10
CA GLU A 120 -0.78 -9.79 3.39
C GLU A 120 0.51 -10.10 4.17
N GLY A 121 0.80 -9.35 5.23
CA GLY A 121 2.00 -9.55 6.02
C GLY A 121 3.29 -9.25 5.25
N GLY A 122 4.34 -9.98 5.57
CA GLY A 122 5.71 -9.65 5.19
C GLY A 122 6.35 -10.60 4.20
N GLU A 123 5.79 -11.79 4.04
CA GLU A 123 6.42 -12.90 3.31
C GLU A 123 6.69 -12.57 1.83
N PRO A 124 5.74 -11.96 1.08
CA PRO A 124 6.00 -11.56 -0.31
C PRO A 124 7.13 -10.53 -0.48
N PHE A 125 7.54 -9.92 0.63
CA PHE A 125 8.55 -8.85 0.73
C PHE A 125 9.79 -9.29 1.50
N GLY A 126 9.94 -10.60 1.77
CA GLY A 126 11.09 -11.15 2.48
C GLY A 126 11.19 -10.73 3.95
N THR A 127 10.08 -10.44 4.62
CA THR A 127 10.05 -10.12 6.06
C THR A 127 9.25 -11.17 6.84
N ALA A 128 9.54 -11.31 8.13
CA ALA A 128 8.87 -12.30 8.99
C ALA A 128 7.49 -11.86 9.51
N MET A 129 6.93 -10.75 9.02
CA MET A 129 5.61 -10.28 9.46
C MET A 129 4.53 -11.28 8.99
N PRO A 130 3.71 -11.83 9.89
CA PRO A 130 2.63 -12.74 9.49
C PRO A 130 1.51 -11.98 8.76
N ALA A 131 0.80 -12.70 7.89
CA ALA A 131 -0.40 -12.21 7.23
C ALA A 131 -1.62 -12.36 8.15
N PHE A 132 -2.38 -11.29 8.36
CA PHE A 132 -3.54 -11.28 9.25
C PHE A 132 -4.89 -11.36 8.52
N GLY A 133 -4.92 -11.22 7.19
CA GLY A 133 -6.17 -11.24 6.41
C GLY A 133 -6.99 -12.53 6.51
N ASN A 134 -6.37 -13.64 6.93
CA ASN A 134 -7.05 -14.92 7.20
C ASN A 134 -7.28 -15.20 8.69
N GLN A 135 -6.84 -14.31 9.58
CA GLN A 135 -6.88 -14.47 11.04
C GLN A 135 -7.78 -13.44 11.71
N LEU A 136 -7.91 -12.27 11.09
CA LEU A 136 -8.71 -11.13 11.55
C LEU A 136 -9.70 -10.75 10.46
N THR A 137 -10.84 -10.23 10.87
CA THR A 137 -11.80 -9.59 9.99
C THR A 137 -11.30 -8.23 9.52
N ASP A 138 -11.80 -7.74 8.39
CA ASP A 138 -11.48 -6.38 7.90
C ASP A 138 -11.73 -5.31 8.96
N LYS A 139 -12.82 -5.44 9.73
CA LYS A 139 -13.13 -4.54 10.84
C LYS A 139 -12.00 -4.52 11.87
N GLU A 140 -11.49 -5.67 12.27
CA GLU A 140 -10.40 -5.77 13.26
C GLU A 140 -9.10 -5.19 12.73
N ILE A 141 -8.77 -5.43 11.44
CA ILE A 141 -7.61 -4.80 10.79
C ILE A 141 -7.76 -3.28 10.79
N TRP A 142 -8.94 -2.75 10.46
CA TRP A 142 -9.22 -1.32 10.50
C TRP A 142 -9.15 -0.73 11.91
N GLN A 143 -9.56 -1.47 12.94
CA GLN A 143 -9.41 -1.05 14.34
C GLN A 143 -7.93 -0.97 14.73
N ILE A 144 -7.10 -1.94 14.33
CA ILE A 144 -5.64 -1.89 14.54
C ILE A 144 -5.05 -0.66 13.83
N ALA A 145 -5.44 -0.40 12.58
CA ALA A 145 -4.98 0.76 11.83
C ALA A 145 -5.34 2.09 12.54
N LEU A 146 -6.56 2.22 13.08
CA LEU A 146 -6.94 3.38 13.90
C LEU A 146 -6.03 3.55 15.11
N TYR A 147 -5.76 2.47 15.85
CA TYR A 147 -4.90 2.53 17.03
C TYR A 147 -3.44 2.93 16.68
N ILE A 148 -2.89 2.41 15.58
CA ILE A 148 -1.57 2.85 15.09
C ILE A 148 -1.58 4.35 14.80
N ASN A 149 -2.64 4.85 14.17
CA ASN A 149 -2.78 6.26 13.81
C ASN A 149 -2.94 7.18 15.04
N THR A 150 -3.44 6.71 16.18
CA THR A 150 -3.42 7.49 17.45
C THR A 150 -2.01 7.62 18.03
N GLY A 151 -1.07 6.78 17.59
CA GLY A 151 0.30 6.77 18.07
C GLY A 151 0.48 6.03 19.38
N PHE A 152 -0.22 4.90 19.55
CA PHE A 152 -0.07 3.98 20.69
C PHE A 152 -0.41 4.61 22.05
N SER A 153 -0.96 5.82 22.02
CA SER A 153 -1.48 6.56 23.16
C SER A 153 -2.98 6.30 23.22
N LEU A 154 -3.54 6.20 24.44
CA LEU A 154 -4.89 5.74 24.81
C LEU A 154 -4.91 4.28 25.28
#